data_AF-A0A816DZI7-F1
#
_entry.id   AF-A0A816DZI7-F1
#
_cell.length_a   1.000
_cell.length_b   1.000
_cell.length_c   1.000
_cell.angle_alpha   90.00
_cell.angle_beta   90.00
_cell.angle_gamma   90.00
#
_symmetry.space_group_name_H-M   'P 1'
#
loop_
_entity.id
_entity.type
_entity.pdbx_description
1 polymer ?
#
loop_
_entity_poly.entity_id
_entity_poly.type
_entity_poly.pdbx_seq_one_letter_code
_entity_poly.pdbx_strand_id
1 'polypeptide(L)'
;MAEVVQRHLEDMLSEFEQAKSIGMFTEAEIKKIVRTRRRHEYKIIRRTKEKECYLDYIKYETHLLKLVQLRREKLKLGRIYKKDEIDLAIKRRVERLFRSVCHRFKNDINLWLTFIEFLKKQHDYSTASSTFTNALHTHGNKYWLWIMAAKFELETMVSPSSARSLFQRALRLMPQEKKLWLEYFKFELLYVELIQKRQQVLDRTKQETQDDNEDDAILQGKIVEIVFVNAQATVENDPAFICSFVKILNEFSKLSFVERLIDQIYSVLKEKYSSNALAQSLLAQRPLINERKMIDEAAKKDQDVSFMIAILEQQARENYEEQLKNSIVDTNELWNLYLEFCVQRLRQASDTNKIEHISICDQVFSSASEQISLTAERYLEWASIVDHNRAKFVMQKATDTYPSDASLWNKRLSLLIEESADSKAVKKEFSLACQNPDVKKSPLIWNTVIEYAEEHDKKWTEILYEQSQFESFDLSVTLQLKSKYLQWVNQTKSIKEVRELFDKLSVRIPASLPFYMDYVKIEQSSFNPDNKRVKTAFEQAITYFGKTSADLWLVYLDYLKQRQSLDFITISRIHSRALHTLESDELTRFNTECALKNLA
;
A
#
# COMPACT_ATOMS: atom_id res chain seq x y z
N MET A 1 17.43 35.12 35.79
CA MET A 1 17.15 33.66 35.66
C MET A 1 16.99 32.98 37.02
N ALA A 2 17.96 33.09 37.93
CA ALA A 2 17.90 32.42 39.24
C ALA A 2 16.73 32.87 40.12
N GLU A 3 16.44 34.18 40.18
CA GLU A 3 15.30 34.73 40.95
C GLU A 3 13.94 34.20 40.47
N VAL A 4 13.76 34.05 39.14
CA VAL A 4 12.52 33.51 38.55
C VAL A 4 12.36 32.02 38.88
N VAL A 5 13.44 31.24 38.79
CA VAL A 5 13.44 29.83 39.20
C VAL A 5 13.10 29.70 40.68
N GLN A 6 13.66 30.57 41.52
CA GLN A 6 13.45 30.53 42.96
C GLN A 6 12.00 30.86 43.32
N ARG A 7 11.42 31.91 42.71
CA ARG A 7 10.00 32.25 42.85
C ARG A 7 9.08 31.10 42.41
N HIS A 8 9.35 30.49 41.24
CA HIS A 8 8.58 29.33 40.80
C HIS A 8 8.64 28.19 41.81
N LEU A 9 9.81 27.90 42.41
CA LEU A 9 9.95 26.85 43.41
C LEU A 9 9.22 27.18 44.72
N GLU A 10 9.18 28.45 45.12
CA GLU A 10 8.43 28.92 46.30
C GLU A 10 6.92 28.72 46.12
N ASP A 11 6.37 29.01 44.93
CA ASP A 11 4.98 28.74 44.59
C ASP A 11 4.61 27.23 44.69
N MET A 12 5.61 26.34 44.62
CA MET A 12 5.45 24.90 44.74
C MET A 12 5.59 24.37 46.17
N LEU A 13 5.89 25.20 47.17
CA LEU A 13 6.12 24.70 48.53
C LEU A 13 4.82 24.24 49.19
N SER A 14 3.74 24.98 48.99
CA SER A 14 2.42 24.69 49.55
C SER A 14 1.92 23.28 49.18
N GLU A 15 2.08 22.86 47.92
CA GLU A 15 1.69 21.51 47.48
C GLU A 15 2.49 20.41 48.19
N PHE A 16 3.77 20.63 48.52
CA PHE A 16 4.60 19.63 49.18
C PHE A 16 4.37 19.56 50.68
N GLU A 17 4.07 20.68 51.32
CA GLU A 17 3.67 20.71 52.73
C GLU A 17 2.38 19.92 52.93
N GLN A 18 1.42 20.09 52.03
CA GLN A 18 0.17 19.36 52.02
C GLN A 18 0.38 17.88 51.66
N ALA A 19 1.26 17.56 50.71
CA ALA A 19 1.54 16.17 50.40
C ALA A 19 2.32 15.44 51.52
N LYS A 20 3.14 16.17 52.29
CA LYS A 20 3.85 15.65 53.47
C LYS A 20 2.88 15.40 54.63
N SER A 21 1.96 16.32 54.90
CA SER A 21 1.03 16.21 56.04
C SER A 21 0.08 15.01 55.92
N ILE A 22 -0.22 14.58 54.70
CA ILE A 22 -1.06 13.42 54.40
C ILE A 22 -0.25 12.13 54.27
N GLY A 23 1.08 12.20 54.41
CA GLY A 23 1.98 11.05 54.24
C GLY A 23 2.09 10.54 52.80
N MET A 24 1.73 11.36 51.81
CA MET A 24 1.80 10.99 50.39
C MET A 24 3.25 10.95 49.88
N PHE A 25 4.12 11.80 50.42
CA PHE A 25 5.56 11.78 50.15
C PHE A 25 6.38 11.92 51.43
N THR A 26 7.53 11.26 51.43
CA THR A 26 8.54 11.48 52.49
C THR A 26 9.36 12.74 52.23
N GLU A 27 10.01 13.27 53.26
CA GLU A 27 10.85 14.46 53.12
C GLU A 27 12.03 14.25 52.14
N ALA A 28 12.59 13.03 52.08
CA ALA A 28 13.63 12.67 51.14
C ALA A 28 13.13 12.68 49.68
N GLU A 29 11.90 12.18 49.44
CA GLU A 29 11.26 12.22 48.13
C GLU A 29 10.97 13.66 47.69
N ILE A 30 10.44 14.50 48.59
CA ILE A 30 10.16 15.92 48.31
C ILE A 30 11.46 16.64 47.91
N LYS A 31 12.56 16.45 48.65
CA LYS A 31 13.88 17.02 48.30
C LYS A 31 14.34 16.58 46.91
N LYS A 32 14.10 15.31 46.53
CA LYS A 32 14.41 14.79 45.19
C LYS A 32 13.55 15.44 44.10
N ILE A 33 12.25 15.62 44.35
CA ILE A 33 11.33 16.28 43.41
C ILE A 33 11.76 17.74 43.19
N VAL A 34 11.95 18.50 44.27
CA VAL A 34 12.39 19.92 44.21
C VAL A 34 13.71 20.06 43.45
N ARG A 35 14.69 19.19 43.71
CA ARG A 35 15.97 19.19 42.98
C ARG A 35 15.79 18.91 41.49
N THR A 36 14.88 18.00 41.13
CA THR A 36 14.60 17.64 39.73
C THR A 36 13.88 18.77 39.00
N ARG A 37 12.83 19.34 39.60
CA ARG A 37 12.13 20.51 39.05
C ARG A 37 13.04 21.71 38.87
N ARG A 38 13.88 22.02 39.85
CA ARG A 38 14.88 23.09 39.75
C ARG A 38 15.73 22.93 38.48
N ARG A 39 16.20 21.71 38.16
CA ARG A 39 16.97 21.45 36.93
C ARG A 39 16.14 21.72 35.67
N HIS A 40 14.87 21.32 35.63
CA HIS A 40 14.00 21.59 34.49
C HIS A 40 13.66 23.07 34.33
N GLU A 41 13.36 23.79 35.41
CA GLU A 41 13.13 25.24 35.41
C GLU A 41 14.35 25.99 34.86
N TYR A 42 15.57 25.63 35.31
CA TYR A 42 16.80 26.19 34.76
C TYR A 42 16.98 25.89 33.27
N LYS A 43 16.60 24.70 32.78
CA LYS A 43 16.68 24.34 31.36
C LYS A 43 15.72 25.18 30.50
N ILE A 44 14.49 25.41 30.96
CA ILE A 44 13.44 26.11 30.20
C ILE A 44 13.65 27.64 30.19
N ILE A 45 14.29 28.19 31.23
CA ILE A 45 14.54 29.63 31.36
C ILE A 45 15.82 30.07 30.62
N ARG A 46 16.58 29.13 30.01
CA ARG A 46 17.77 29.46 29.19
C ARG A 46 17.43 30.41 28.04
N ARG A 47 18.44 31.15 27.58
CA ARG A 47 18.32 32.09 26.46
C ARG A 47 17.92 31.37 25.17
N THR A 48 18.55 30.22 24.90
CA THR A 48 18.12 29.28 23.85
C THR A 48 17.05 28.36 24.41
N LYS A 49 15.86 28.41 23.82
CA LYS A 49 14.72 27.60 24.27
C LYS A 49 14.53 26.43 23.31
N GLU A 50 14.96 25.26 23.74
CA GLU A 50 14.83 24.01 23.01
C GLU A 50 13.48 23.35 23.31
N LYS A 51 12.87 22.71 22.31
CA LYS A 51 11.57 22.03 22.44
C LYS A 51 11.68 20.85 23.41
N GLU A 52 12.78 20.12 23.31
CA GLU A 52 13.09 18.92 24.07
C GLU A 52 13.12 19.21 25.58
N CYS A 53 13.61 20.38 25.97
CA CYS A 53 13.61 20.82 27.37
C CYS A 53 12.20 20.95 27.97
N TYR A 54 11.22 21.40 27.19
CA TYR A 54 9.82 21.45 27.61
C TYR A 54 9.21 20.06 27.65
N LEU A 55 9.44 19.24 26.63
CA LEU A 55 8.91 17.88 26.53
C LEU A 55 9.39 16.99 27.67
N ASP A 56 10.68 17.06 28.00
CA ASP A 56 11.26 16.34 29.14
C ASP A 56 10.60 16.73 30.46
N TYR A 57 10.32 18.02 30.65
CA TYR A 57 9.69 18.50 31.88
C TYR A 57 8.21 18.11 31.94
N ILE A 58 7.48 18.23 30.83
CA ILE A 58 6.09 17.77 30.70
C ILE A 58 6.01 16.28 31.01
N LYS A 59 6.91 15.46 30.45
CA LYS A 59 6.98 14.02 30.72
C LYS A 59 7.22 13.74 32.19
N TYR A 60 8.16 14.45 32.82
CA TYR A 60 8.42 14.34 34.25
C TYR A 60 7.19 14.69 35.10
N GLU A 61 6.56 15.84 34.88
CA GLU A 61 5.39 16.27 35.65
C GLU A 61 4.17 15.39 35.40
N THR A 62 3.99 14.86 34.19
CA THR A 62 2.91 13.91 33.88
C THR A 62 3.10 12.59 34.63
N HIS A 63 4.34 12.09 34.71
CA HIS A 63 4.65 10.91 35.53
C HIS A 63 4.44 11.18 37.02
N LEU A 64 4.79 12.38 37.50
CA LEU A 64 4.56 12.78 38.88
C LEU A 64 3.07 12.86 39.20
N LEU A 65 2.26 13.43 38.31
CA LEU A 65 0.80 13.45 38.44
C LEU A 65 0.21 12.03 38.53
N LYS A 66 0.66 11.13 37.65
CA LYS A 66 0.24 9.73 37.68
C LYS A 66 0.64 9.04 38.99
N LEU A 67 1.84 9.31 39.51
CA LEU A 67 2.30 8.78 40.79
C LEU A 67 1.42 9.27 41.95
N VAL A 68 1.08 10.56 41.97
CA VAL A 68 0.18 11.17 42.95
C VAL A 68 -1.20 10.50 42.91
N GLN A 69 -1.76 10.30 41.72
CA GLN A 69 -3.05 9.63 41.52
C GLN A 69 -3.03 8.19 42.06
N LEU A 70 -1.99 7.41 41.76
CA LEU A 70 -1.84 6.03 42.27
C LEU A 70 -1.68 5.98 43.80
N ARG A 71 -0.90 6.90 44.37
CA ARG A 71 -0.71 6.97 45.83
C ARG A 71 -2.00 7.37 46.54
N ARG A 72 -2.78 8.27 45.95
CA ARG A 72 -4.09 8.69 46.46
C ARG A 72 -5.07 7.52 46.54
N GLU A 73 -5.12 6.68 45.50
CA GLU A 73 -5.92 5.45 45.49
C GLU A 73 -5.46 4.48 46.59
N LYS A 74 -4.15 4.25 46.72
CA LYS A 74 -3.57 3.37 47.74
C LYS A 74 -3.88 3.83 49.17
N LEU A 75 -3.82 5.15 49.42
CA LEU A 75 -4.09 5.75 50.72
C LEU A 75 -5.59 5.93 51.02
N LYS A 76 -6.48 5.58 50.09
CA LYS A 76 -7.94 5.70 50.23
C LYS A 76 -8.41 7.09 50.66
N LEU A 77 -7.73 8.15 50.22
CA LEU A 77 -7.97 9.55 50.63
C LEU A 77 -9.28 10.15 50.08
N GLY A 78 -10.13 9.36 49.42
CA GLY A 78 -11.33 9.85 48.75
C GLY A 78 -11.04 10.76 47.55
N ARG A 79 -12.10 11.16 46.84
CA ARG A 79 -12.00 11.91 45.56
C ARG A 79 -11.74 13.41 45.74
N ILE A 80 -11.92 13.96 46.94
CA ILE A 80 -12.02 15.42 47.16
C ILE A 80 -10.90 15.93 48.09
N TYR A 81 -10.55 15.18 49.12
CA TYR A 81 -9.62 15.65 50.16
C TYR A 81 -8.27 16.05 49.56
N LYS A 82 -7.92 17.34 49.68
CA LYS A 82 -6.59 17.88 49.29
C LYS A 82 -6.23 17.66 47.80
N LYS A 83 -7.22 17.46 46.94
CA LYS A 83 -7.01 17.19 45.51
C LYS A 83 -6.66 18.46 44.72
N ASP A 84 -7.32 19.58 45.02
CA ASP A 84 -7.05 20.85 44.36
C ASP A 84 -5.65 21.40 44.68
N GLU A 85 -5.26 21.13 45.90
CA GLU A 85 -4.02 21.51 46.53
C GLU A 85 -2.80 20.77 45.95
N ILE A 86 -2.95 19.49 45.59
CA ILE A 86 -1.83 18.63 45.14
C ILE A 86 -1.99 18.24 43.66
N ASP A 87 -3.02 17.47 43.32
CA ASP A 87 -3.22 16.92 41.98
C ASP A 87 -3.49 18.03 40.95
N LEU A 88 -4.38 18.97 41.27
CA LEU A 88 -4.74 20.06 40.37
C LEU A 88 -3.60 21.07 40.22
N ALA A 89 -2.77 21.27 41.24
CA ALA A 89 -1.57 22.10 41.16
C ALA A 89 -0.57 21.55 40.15
N ILE A 90 -0.29 20.24 40.19
CA ILE A 90 0.58 19.56 39.23
C ILE A 90 -0.06 19.58 37.83
N LYS A 91 -1.36 19.31 37.71
CA LYS A 91 -2.10 19.37 36.43
C LYS A 91 -1.99 20.76 35.80
N ARG A 92 -2.26 21.83 36.55
CA ARG A 92 -2.12 23.24 36.10
C ARG A 92 -0.70 23.57 35.65
N ARG A 93 0.32 22.99 36.31
CA ARG A 93 1.72 23.14 35.87
C ARG A 93 1.94 22.49 34.51
N VAL A 94 1.48 21.25 34.32
CA VAL A 94 1.60 20.53 33.04
C VAL A 94 0.89 21.32 31.93
N GLU A 95 -0.31 21.83 32.18
CA GLU A 95 -1.04 22.69 31.24
C GLU A 95 -0.27 23.96 30.89
N ARG A 96 0.32 24.65 31.88
CA ARG A 96 1.11 25.85 31.64
C ARG A 96 2.33 25.56 30.76
N LEU A 97 2.99 24.42 30.97
CA LEU A 97 4.11 23.98 30.15
C LEU A 97 3.67 23.66 28.72
N PHE A 98 2.55 22.95 28.55
CA PHE A 98 1.97 22.69 27.24
C PHE A 98 1.56 23.98 26.51
N ARG A 99 0.84 24.89 27.17
CA ARG A 99 0.48 26.20 26.60
C ARG A 99 1.72 26.99 26.17
N SER A 100 2.78 26.95 26.99
CA SER A 100 4.05 27.63 26.69
C SER A 100 4.76 27.04 25.47
N VAL A 101 4.83 25.71 25.37
CA VAL A 101 5.51 25.03 24.25
C VAL A 101 4.69 25.15 22.96
N CYS A 102 3.36 24.98 23.01
CA CYS A 102 2.47 25.17 21.85
C CYS A 102 2.48 26.61 21.34
N HIS A 103 2.50 27.61 22.23
CA HIS A 103 2.60 29.01 21.82
C HIS A 103 3.94 29.34 21.17
N ARG A 104 5.03 28.68 21.60
CA ARG A 104 6.37 28.92 21.05
C ARG A 104 6.60 28.18 19.73
N PHE A 105 6.16 26.93 19.65
CA PHE A 105 6.38 26.04 18.52
C PHE A 105 5.05 25.75 17.80
N LYS A 106 4.33 26.82 17.43
CA LYS A 106 2.96 26.77 16.88
C LYS A 106 2.80 25.88 15.65
N ASN A 107 3.88 25.68 14.88
CA ASN A 107 3.89 24.90 13.65
C ASN A 107 3.94 23.38 13.89
N ASP A 108 4.32 22.93 15.09
CA ASP A 108 4.40 21.52 15.43
C ASP A 108 3.04 21.01 15.91
N ILE A 109 2.28 20.42 14.98
CA ILE A 109 0.93 19.90 15.27
C ILE A 109 0.92 18.80 16.33
N ASN A 110 2.01 18.04 16.45
CA ASN A 110 2.08 16.93 17.41
C ASN A 110 2.07 17.46 18.86
N LEU A 111 2.57 18.69 19.10
CA LEU A 111 2.46 19.33 20.42
C LEU A 111 1.00 19.61 20.79
N TRP A 112 0.20 20.08 19.85
CA TRP A 112 -1.21 20.33 20.06
C TRP A 112 -1.97 19.02 20.31
N LEU A 113 -1.71 17.98 19.50
CA LEU A 113 -2.36 16.67 19.67
C LEU A 113 -2.01 16.02 21.01
N THR A 114 -0.72 16.00 21.37
CA THR A 114 -0.28 15.45 22.67
C THR A 114 -0.87 16.23 23.85
N PHE A 115 -1.03 17.54 23.72
CA PHE A 115 -1.69 18.35 24.73
C PHE A 115 -3.19 18.01 24.85
N ILE A 116 -3.90 17.91 23.73
CA ILE A 116 -5.32 17.51 23.70
C ILE A 116 -5.51 16.11 24.30
N GLU A 117 -4.65 15.15 23.96
CA GLU A 117 -4.69 13.81 24.55
C GLU A 117 -4.47 13.83 26.06
N PHE A 118 -3.54 14.65 26.54
CA PHE A 118 -3.34 14.86 27.98
C PHE A 118 -4.62 15.40 28.63
N LEU A 119 -5.24 16.44 28.07
CA LEU A 119 -6.47 17.02 28.60
C LEU A 119 -7.64 16.02 28.62
N LYS A 120 -7.79 15.22 27.55
CA LYS A 120 -8.78 14.13 27.48
C LYS A 120 -8.55 13.09 28.58
N LYS A 121 -7.30 12.68 28.83
CA LYS A 121 -6.94 11.75 29.92
C LYS A 121 -7.22 12.32 31.31
N GLN A 122 -7.14 13.64 31.47
CA GLN A 122 -7.48 14.33 32.72
C GLN A 122 -8.97 14.74 32.80
N HIS A 123 -9.80 14.31 31.85
CA HIS A 123 -11.22 14.67 31.73
C HIS A 123 -11.49 16.19 31.71
N ASP A 124 -10.54 16.98 31.21
CA ASP A 124 -10.68 18.43 31.04
C ASP A 124 -11.15 18.79 29.63
N TYR A 125 -12.42 18.52 29.37
CA TYR A 125 -12.97 18.63 28.03
C TYR A 125 -13.16 20.08 27.57
N SER A 126 -13.44 21.00 28.50
CA SER A 126 -13.56 22.44 28.19
C SER A 126 -12.22 23.01 27.70
N THR A 127 -11.13 22.73 28.40
CA THR A 127 -9.80 23.17 27.97
C THR A 127 -9.37 22.45 26.69
N ALA A 128 -9.75 21.18 26.50
CA ALA A 128 -9.49 20.45 25.26
C ALA A 128 -10.19 21.11 24.05
N SER A 129 -11.46 21.49 24.19
CA SER A 129 -12.20 22.24 23.16
C SER A 129 -11.52 23.57 22.82
N SER A 130 -11.15 24.37 23.83
CA SER A 130 -10.37 25.59 23.60
C SER A 130 -9.00 25.34 22.95
N THR A 131 -8.36 24.21 23.26
CA THR A 131 -7.10 23.82 22.64
C THR A 131 -7.28 23.43 21.18
N PHE A 132 -8.37 22.76 20.83
CA PHE A 132 -8.74 22.51 19.43
C PHE A 132 -8.95 23.81 18.65
N THR A 133 -9.69 24.79 19.20
CA THR A 133 -9.91 26.07 18.51
C THR A 133 -8.61 26.83 18.29
N ASN A 134 -7.69 26.80 19.25
CA ASN A 134 -6.35 27.37 19.10
C ASN A 134 -5.50 26.64 18.06
N ALA A 135 -5.53 25.31 18.04
CA ALA A 135 -4.80 24.50 17.05
C ALA A 135 -5.35 24.73 15.63
N LEU A 136 -6.65 24.91 15.48
CA LEU A 136 -7.30 25.21 14.20
C LEU A 136 -6.94 26.60 13.66
N HIS A 137 -6.64 27.56 14.54
CA HIS A 137 -6.17 28.88 14.11
C HIS A 137 -4.81 28.80 13.40
N THR A 138 -3.92 27.89 13.83
CA THR A 138 -2.58 27.73 13.23
C THR A 138 -2.52 26.65 12.14
N HIS A 139 -3.42 25.66 12.19
CA HIS A 139 -3.42 24.49 11.30
C HIS A 139 -4.75 24.32 10.54
N GLY A 140 -5.43 25.43 10.24
CA GLY A 140 -6.75 25.42 9.59
C GLY A 140 -6.78 24.82 8.18
N ASN A 141 -5.62 24.64 7.53
CA ASN A 141 -5.51 23.97 6.23
C ASN A 141 -5.54 22.44 6.30
N LYS A 142 -5.58 21.84 7.50
CA LYS A 142 -5.62 20.38 7.68
C LYS A 142 -7.04 19.91 7.94
N TYR A 143 -7.74 19.47 6.90
CA TYR A 143 -9.15 19.03 6.98
C TYR A 143 -9.41 17.98 8.07
N TRP A 144 -8.48 17.04 8.28
CA TRP A 144 -8.62 15.98 9.29
C TRP A 144 -8.65 16.52 10.73
N LEU A 145 -8.02 17.68 10.99
CA LEU A 145 -8.04 18.32 12.31
C LEU A 145 -9.42 18.91 12.61
N TRP A 146 -10.10 19.45 11.59
CA TRP A 146 -11.50 19.90 11.70
C TRP A 146 -12.45 18.75 11.99
N ILE A 147 -12.30 17.63 11.26
CA ILE A 147 -13.09 16.41 11.51
C ILE A 147 -12.86 15.91 12.94
N MET A 148 -11.60 15.87 13.39
CA MET A 148 -11.26 15.45 14.75
C MET A 148 -11.90 16.36 15.82
N ALA A 149 -11.85 17.69 15.63
CA ALA A 149 -12.47 18.64 16.54
C ALA A 149 -14.00 18.51 16.56
N ALA A 150 -14.65 18.38 15.40
CA ALA A 150 -16.10 18.22 15.31
C ALA A 150 -16.60 16.90 15.93
N LYS A 151 -15.86 15.80 15.74
CA LYS A 151 -16.12 14.52 16.41
C LYS A 151 -16.02 14.64 17.93
N PHE A 152 -14.99 15.34 18.42
CA PHE A 152 -14.83 15.60 19.86
C PHE A 152 -16.01 16.41 20.44
N GLU A 153 -16.46 17.45 19.74
CA GLU A 153 -17.61 18.26 20.18
C GLU A 153 -18.92 17.44 20.22
N LEU A 154 -19.14 16.54 19.25
CA LEU A 154 -20.32 15.68 19.24
C LEU A 154 -20.28 14.61 20.33
N GLU A 155 -19.23 13.80 20.35
CA GLU A 155 -19.17 12.58 21.16
C GLU A 155 -18.86 12.87 22.63
N THR A 156 -18.03 13.89 22.91
CA THR A 156 -17.56 14.17 24.28
C THR A 156 -18.27 15.37 24.90
N MET A 157 -18.40 16.48 24.16
CA MET A 157 -19.06 17.70 24.67
C MET A 157 -20.59 17.67 24.50
N VAL A 158 -21.12 16.73 23.69
CA VAL A 158 -22.55 16.62 23.36
C VAL A 158 -23.11 17.93 22.79
N SER A 159 -22.30 18.63 21.98
CA SER A 159 -22.62 19.92 21.39
C SER A 159 -22.71 19.84 19.86
N PRO A 160 -23.87 19.44 19.30
CA PRO A 160 -24.05 19.30 17.85
C PRO A 160 -23.92 20.64 17.11
N SER A 161 -24.40 21.74 17.71
CA SER A 161 -24.29 23.09 17.13
C SER A 161 -22.83 23.52 16.95
N SER A 162 -21.98 23.23 17.94
CA SER A 162 -20.54 23.53 17.87
C SER A 162 -19.86 22.70 16.78
N ALA A 163 -20.16 21.40 16.71
CA ALA A 163 -19.64 20.51 15.66
C ALA A 163 -20.06 20.97 14.25
N ARG A 164 -21.34 21.34 14.06
CA ARG A 164 -21.85 21.89 12.80
C ARG A 164 -21.12 23.18 12.41
N SER A 165 -20.91 24.09 13.37
CA SER A 165 -20.15 25.33 13.13
C SER A 165 -18.71 25.06 12.69
N LEU A 166 -18.07 24.01 13.22
CA LEU A 166 -16.72 23.59 12.84
C LEU A 166 -16.70 23.07 11.40
N PHE A 167 -17.64 22.19 11.03
CA PHE A 167 -17.75 21.69 9.66
C PHE A 167 -18.02 22.82 8.66
N GLN A 168 -18.97 23.71 8.94
CA GLN A 168 -19.27 24.85 8.07
C GLN A 168 -18.09 25.81 7.93
N ARG A 169 -17.32 26.06 9.01
CA ARG A 169 -16.07 26.83 8.93
C ARG A 169 -15.01 26.13 8.10
N ALA A 170 -14.85 24.82 8.28
CA ALA A 170 -13.91 24.02 7.52
C ALA A 170 -14.24 24.03 6.02
N LEU A 171 -15.52 23.90 5.66
CA LEU A 171 -15.98 23.91 4.27
C LEU A 171 -15.86 25.29 3.61
N ARG A 172 -15.96 26.38 4.37
CA ARG A 172 -15.62 27.73 3.86
C ARG A 172 -14.14 27.87 3.52
N LEU A 173 -13.25 27.17 4.23
CA LEU A 173 -11.80 27.20 3.97
C LEU A 173 -11.38 26.21 2.87
N MET A 174 -12.01 25.03 2.85
CA MET A 174 -11.66 23.91 1.97
C MET A 174 -12.93 23.31 1.33
N PRO A 175 -13.60 24.05 0.43
CA PRO A 175 -14.87 23.60 -0.16
C PRO A 175 -14.73 22.40 -1.10
N GLN A 176 -13.55 22.17 -1.67
CA GLN A 176 -13.28 21.08 -2.60
C GLN A 176 -12.87 19.76 -1.92
N GLU A 177 -12.69 19.77 -0.60
CA GLU A 177 -12.25 18.59 0.15
C GLU A 177 -13.41 17.60 0.35
N LYS A 178 -13.46 16.57 -0.51
CA LYS A 178 -14.52 15.53 -0.53
C LYS A 178 -14.72 14.88 0.83
N LYS A 179 -13.63 14.53 1.53
CA LYS A 179 -13.71 13.84 2.82
C LYS A 179 -14.39 14.68 3.90
N LEU A 180 -14.30 16.00 3.81
CA LEU A 180 -14.95 16.91 4.75
C LEU A 180 -16.47 16.93 4.56
N TRP A 181 -16.94 16.92 3.31
CA TRP A 181 -18.37 16.79 2.99
C TRP A 181 -18.95 15.46 3.47
N LEU A 182 -18.24 14.36 3.22
CA LEU A 182 -18.67 13.02 3.64
C LEU A 182 -18.78 12.89 5.16
N GLU A 183 -17.80 13.42 5.89
CA GLU A 183 -17.80 13.38 7.36
C GLU A 183 -18.85 14.32 7.95
N TYR A 184 -19.12 15.47 7.31
CA TYR A 184 -20.22 16.35 7.73
C TYR A 184 -21.59 15.71 7.50
N PHE A 185 -21.77 15.07 6.34
CA PHE A 185 -22.97 14.32 6.01
C PHE A 185 -23.21 13.16 6.98
N LYS A 186 -22.17 12.36 7.26
CA LYS A 186 -22.22 11.28 8.25
C LYS A 186 -22.51 11.79 9.66
N PHE A 187 -21.95 12.94 10.03
CA PHE A 187 -22.22 13.62 11.30
C PHE A 187 -23.71 13.95 11.46
N GLU A 188 -24.35 14.51 10.44
CA GLU A 188 -25.79 14.86 10.50
C GLU A 188 -26.64 13.59 10.63
N LEU A 189 -26.31 12.50 9.92
CA LEU A 189 -27.01 11.21 10.08
C LEU A 189 -26.87 10.63 11.50
N LEU A 190 -25.67 10.67 12.09
CA LEU A 190 -25.44 10.27 13.48
C LEU A 190 -26.24 11.11 14.47
N TYR A 191 -26.38 12.41 14.20
CA TYR A 191 -27.17 13.31 15.03
C TYR A 191 -28.66 12.97 14.98
N VAL A 192 -29.19 12.64 13.79
CA VAL A 192 -30.58 12.18 13.65
C VAL A 192 -30.84 10.90 14.43
N GLU A 193 -29.95 9.89 14.35
CA GLU A 193 -30.09 8.69 15.18
C GLU A 193 -30.07 9.00 16.69
N LEU A 194 -29.22 9.95 17.10
CA LEU A 194 -29.13 10.36 18.50
C LEU A 194 -30.44 10.98 18.99
N ILE A 195 -31.07 11.84 18.19
CA ILE A 195 -32.38 12.43 18.50
C ILE A 195 -33.44 11.33 18.57
N GLN A 196 -33.52 10.44 17.58
CA GLN A 196 -34.48 9.33 17.59
C GLN A 196 -34.35 8.45 18.84
N LYS A 197 -33.11 8.10 19.24
CA LYS A 197 -32.86 7.32 20.46
C LYS A 197 -33.28 8.08 21.71
N ARG A 198 -33.09 9.40 21.76
CA ARG A 198 -33.55 10.25 22.88
C ARG A 198 -35.08 10.27 22.96
N GLN A 199 -35.78 10.47 21.84
CA GLN A 199 -37.24 10.46 21.78
C GLN A 199 -37.81 9.10 22.22
N GLN A 200 -37.25 7.98 21.75
CA GLN A 200 -37.68 6.64 22.18
C GLN A 200 -37.56 6.40 23.69
N VAL A 201 -36.64 7.09 24.37
CA VAL A 201 -36.49 7.04 25.83
C VAL A 201 -37.48 7.99 26.51
N LEU A 202 -37.70 9.18 25.97
CA LEU A 202 -38.62 10.21 26.50
C LEU A 202 -40.09 9.81 26.36
N ASP A 203 -40.48 9.17 25.25
CA ASP A 203 -41.83 8.66 25.00
C ASP A 203 -42.26 7.57 25.99
N ARG A 204 -41.30 6.90 26.63
CA ARG A 204 -41.54 5.95 27.74
C ARG A 204 -41.86 6.65 29.05
N THR A 205 -41.66 7.96 29.16
CA THR A 205 -41.81 8.76 30.38
C THR A 205 -42.85 9.89 30.30
N LYS A 206 -43.44 10.15 29.12
CA LYS A 206 -44.44 11.18 28.78
C LYS A 206 -44.54 12.42 29.69
N GLN A 207 -44.13 13.56 29.14
CA GLN A 207 -45.01 14.72 28.94
C GLN A 207 -44.55 15.44 27.67
N GLU A 208 -45.50 15.67 26.76
CA GLU A 208 -45.31 16.38 25.49
C GLU A 208 -45.01 17.87 25.76
N THR A 209 -43.90 18.36 25.20
CA THR A 209 -43.63 19.79 25.10
C THR A 209 -43.51 20.17 23.64
N GLN A 210 -44.32 21.15 23.25
CA GLN A 210 -44.49 21.72 21.92
C GLN A 210 -43.24 22.42 21.39
N ASP A 211 -42.24 21.66 20.92
CA ASP A 211 -41.14 22.18 20.07
C ASP A 211 -40.98 21.33 18.79
N ASP A 212 -42.06 20.63 18.40
CA ASP A 212 -42.07 19.49 17.47
C ASP A 212 -41.60 19.83 16.03
N ASN A 213 -41.72 21.08 15.58
CA ASN A 213 -41.49 21.43 14.17
C ASN A 213 -40.01 21.40 13.72
N GLU A 214 -39.07 21.81 14.58
CA GLU A 214 -37.64 21.81 14.23
C GLU A 214 -37.03 20.41 14.32
N ASP A 215 -37.42 19.65 15.34
CA ASP A 215 -37.01 18.27 15.51
C ASP A 215 -37.57 17.40 14.37
N ASP A 216 -38.81 17.62 13.93
CA ASP A 216 -39.39 16.92 12.77
C ASP A 216 -38.63 17.18 11.47
N ALA A 217 -38.16 18.41 11.23
CA ALA A 217 -37.36 18.74 10.05
C ALA A 217 -35.99 18.05 10.06
N ILE A 218 -35.38 17.92 11.24
CA ILE A 218 -34.11 17.20 11.44
C ILE A 218 -34.34 15.70 11.26
N LEU A 219 -35.40 15.14 11.84
CA LEU A 219 -35.79 13.73 11.74
C LEU A 219 -36.15 13.31 10.31
N GLN A 220 -36.67 14.22 9.49
CA GLN A 220 -36.91 14.02 8.06
C GLN A 220 -35.63 14.11 7.19
N GLY A 221 -34.48 14.42 7.80
CA GLY A 221 -33.20 14.47 7.11
C GLY A 221 -32.99 15.69 6.22
N LYS A 222 -33.73 16.80 6.42
CA LYS A 222 -33.61 17.99 5.56
C LYS A 222 -32.21 18.59 5.56
N ILE A 223 -31.53 18.59 6.70
CA ILE A 223 -30.15 19.10 6.79
C ILE A 223 -29.20 18.18 6.00
N VAL A 224 -29.37 16.86 6.11
CA VAL A 224 -28.61 15.85 5.36
C VAL A 224 -28.76 16.07 3.85
N GLU A 225 -29.99 16.33 3.39
CA GLU A 225 -30.29 16.67 1.99
C GLU A 225 -29.58 17.95 1.54
N ILE A 226 -29.65 19.02 2.34
CA ILE A 226 -28.96 20.29 2.04
C ILE A 226 -27.44 20.09 1.95
N VAL A 227 -26.85 19.30 2.85
CA VAL A 227 -25.41 19.01 2.82
C VAL A 227 -25.03 18.30 1.52
N PHE A 228 -25.82 17.31 1.09
CA PHE A 228 -25.60 16.62 -0.18
C PHE A 228 -25.72 17.57 -1.38
N VAL A 229 -26.79 18.37 -1.46
CA VAL A 229 -27.00 19.32 -2.58
C VAL A 229 -25.84 20.31 -2.68
N ASN A 230 -25.38 20.85 -1.54
CA ASN A 230 -24.24 21.76 -1.51
C ASN A 230 -22.92 21.06 -1.88
N ALA A 231 -22.69 19.83 -1.42
CA ALA A 231 -21.51 19.05 -1.78
C ALA A 231 -21.47 18.76 -3.28
N GLN A 232 -22.61 18.39 -3.86
CA GLN A 232 -22.75 18.13 -5.29
C GLN A 232 -22.53 19.41 -6.13
N ALA A 233 -23.04 20.55 -5.68
CA ALA A 233 -22.85 21.83 -6.38
C ALA A 233 -21.41 22.36 -6.29
N THR A 234 -20.65 21.95 -5.27
CA THR A 234 -19.27 22.42 -5.07
C THR A 234 -18.24 21.51 -5.72
N VAL A 235 -18.41 20.19 -5.63
CA VAL A 235 -17.55 19.18 -6.25
C VAL A 235 -18.24 18.65 -7.50
N GLU A 236 -18.04 19.35 -8.62
CA GLU A 236 -18.62 18.99 -9.91
C GLU A 236 -17.88 17.81 -10.56
N ASN A 237 -18.58 17.07 -11.44
CA ASN A 237 -17.98 16.04 -12.33
C ASN A 237 -17.29 14.86 -11.63
N ASP A 238 -17.79 14.46 -10.46
CA ASP A 238 -17.33 13.24 -9.78
C ASP A 238 -18.48 12.31 -9.36
N PRO A 239 -18.90 11.39 -10.24
CA PRO A 239 -19.89 10.36 -9.92
C PRO A 239 -19.48 9.43 -8.77
N ALA A 240 -18.18 9.16 -8.62
CA ALA A 240 -17.68 8.29 -7.56
C ALA A 240 -17.81 8.96 -6.18
N PHE A 241 -17.57 10.26 -6.10
CA PHE A 241 -17.87 11.06 -4.90
C PHE A 241 -19.35 11.03 -4.57
N ILE A 242 -20.25 11.22 -5.55
CA ILE A 242 -21.70 11.15 -5.33
C ILE A 242 -22.11 9.77 -4.79
N CYS A 243 -21.57 8.69 -5.36
CA CYS A 243 -21.83 7.33 -4.88
C CYS A 243 -21.34 7.10 -3.44
N SER A 244 -20.29 7.78 -2.99
CA SER A 244 -19.83 7.64 -1.62
C SER A 244 -20.87 8.09 -0.57
N PHE A 245 -21.79 9.00 -0.91
CA PHE A 245 -22.95 9.32 -0.06
C PHE A 245 -23.93 8.16 0.07
N VAL A 246 -24.17 7.41 -1.01
CA VAL A 246 -25.02 6.19 -0.99
C VAL A 246 -24.42 5.14 -0.04
N LYS A 247 -23.10 4.94 -0.10
CA LYS A 247 -22.39 4.03 0.81
C LYS A 247 -22.58 4.43 2.28
N ILE A 248 -22.54 5.73 2.58
CA ILE A 248 -22.80 6.24 3.93
C ILE A 248 -24.26 6.05 4.30
N LEU A 249 -25.22 6.46 3.47
CA LEU A 249 -26.65 6.28 3.71
C LEU A 249 -27.02 4.83 4.00
N ASN A 250 -26.34 3.89 3.34
CA ASN A 250 -26.51 2.48 3.65
C ASN A 250 -26.19 2.16 5.11
N GLU A 251 -25.16 2.73 5.73
CA GLU A 251 -24.91 2.48 7.16
C GLU A 251 -26.10 2.85 8.07
N PHE A 252 -27.06 3.65 7.58
CA PHE A 252 -28.20 4.20 8.33
C PHE A 252 -29.59 3.79 7.80
N SER A 253 -29.78 2.63 7.15
CA SER A 253 -31.10 2.28 6.55
C SER A 253 -32.30 2.21 7.49
N LYS A 254 -32.10 2.22 8.80
CA LYS A 254 -33.22 2.28 9.76
C LYS A 254 -33.94 3.63 9.74
N LEU A 255 -33.31 4.68 9.21
CA LEU A 255 -33.88 6.01 9.09
C LEU A 255 -34.88 6.04 7.93
N SER A 256 -36.11 6.49 8.19
CA SER A 256 -37.23 6.45 7.25
C SER A 256 -37.00 7.22 5.94
N PHE A 257 -36.18 8.26 5.95
CA PHE A 257 -35.93 9.11 4.77
C PHE A 257 -34.78 8.61 3.89
N VAL A 258 -34.04 7.58 4.30
CA VAL A 258 -32.81 7.15 3.59
C VAL A 258 -33.10 6.64 2.19
N GLU A 259 -34.15 5.83 2.00
CA GLU A 259 -34.54 5.33 0.67
C GLU A 259 -34.86 6.48 -0.29
N ARG A 260 -35.64 7.47 0.18
CA ARG A 260 -35.93 8.69 -0.58
C ARG A 260 -34.66 9.44 -0.99
N LEU A 261 -33.70 9.59 -0.08
CA LEU A 261 -32.43 10.28 -0.40
C LEU A 261 -31.57 9.47 -1.38
N ILE A 262 -31.54 8.14 -1.27
CA ILE A 262 -30.86 7.28 -2.24
C ILE A 262 -31.49 7.49 -3.62
N ASP A 263 -32.82 7.47 -3.73
CA ASP A 263 -33.53 7.68 -4.99
C ASP A 263 -33.21 9.05 -5.61
N GLN A 264 -33.14 10.11 -4.80
CA GLN A 264 -32.70 11.44 -5.24
C GLN A 264 -31.24 11.46 -5.74
N ILE A 265 -30.33 10.74 -5.08
CA ILE A 265 -28.93 10.65 -5.52
C ILE A 265 -28.86 9.93 -6.87
N TYR A 266 -29.62 8.85 -7.05
CA TYR A 266 -29.67 8.11 -8.31
C TYR A 266 -30.34 8.90 -9.44
N SER A 267 -31.38 9.71 -9.15
CA SER A 267 -31.96 10.61 -10.16
C SER A 267 -30.96 11.67 -10.61
N VAL A 268 -30.21 12.24 -9.66
CA VAL A 268 -29.10 13.15 -9.94
C VAL A 268 -28.03 12.52 -10.83
N LEU A 269 -27.63 11.26 -10.54
CA LEU A 269 -26.67 10.53 -11.37
C LEU A 269 -27.19 10.33 -12.80
N LYS A 270 -28.48 9.99 -12.95
CA LYS A 270 -29.11 9.79 -14.24
C LYS A 270 -29.24 11.08 -15.05
N GLU A 271 -29.61 12.19 -14.42
CA GLU A 271 -29.89 13.46 -15.11
C GLU A 271 -28.62 14.24 -15.46
N LYS A 272 -27.69 14.37 -14.52
CA LYS A 272 -26.49 15.22 -14.71
C LYS A 272 -25.30 14.49 -15.31
N TYR A 273 -25.22 13.17 -15.16
CA TYR A 273 -24.06 12.37 -15.56
C TYR A 273 -24.42 11.28 -16.56
N SER A 274 -25.47 11.48 -17.35
CA SER A 274 -25.97 10.51 -18.34
C SER A 274 -24.92 10.06 -19.34
N SER A 275 -23.98 10.92 -19.73
CA SER A 275 -22.90 10.62 -20.67
C SER A 275 -21.65 9.99 -20.03
N ASN A 276 -21.57 9.93 -18.70
CA ASN A 276 -20.38 9.44 -18.00
C ASN A 276 -20.46 7.92 -17.77
N ALA A 277 -19.47 7.17 -18.27
CA ALA A 277 -19.44 5.70 -18.16
C ALA A 277 -19.43 5.21 -16.70
N LEU A 278 -18.71 5.89 -15.79
CA LEU A 278 -18.71 5.55 -14.37
C LEU A 278 -20.07 5.77 -13.73
N ALA A 279 -20.77 6.86 -14.08
CA ALA A 279 -22.12 7.10 -13.56
C ALA A 279 -23.08 6.00 -14.01
N GLN A 280 -23.03 5.59 -15.28
CA GLN A 280 -23.87 4.50 -15.81
C GLN A 280 -23.56 3.17 -15.14
N SER A 281 -22.28 2.83 -14.97
CA SER A 281 -21.83 1.67 -14.20
C SER A 281 -22.41 1.65 -12.78
N LEU A 282 -22.41 2.78 -12.10
CA LEU A 282 -22.98 2.92 -10.75
C LEU A 282 -24.52 2.81 -10.74
N LEU A 283 -25.19 3.34 -11.77
CA LEU A 283 -26.64 3.17 -11.97
C LEU A 283 -26.99 1.70 -12.19
N ALA A 284 -26.20 0.98 -12.99
CA ALA A 284 -26.41 -0.44 -13.27
C ALA A 284 -26.27 -1.29 -12.01
N GLN A 285 -25.31 -0.95 -11.13
CA GLN A 285 -25.07 -1.63 -9.85
C GLN A 285 -26.08 -1.25 -8.75
N ARG A 286 -27.08 -0.40 -9.02
CA ARG A 286 -28.08 0.02 -8.02
C ARG A 286 -28.78 -1.15 -7.29
N PRO A 287 -29.17 -2.26 -7.94
CA PRO A 287 -29.79 -3.39 -7.24
C PRO A 287 -28.92 -3.98 -6.12
N LEU A 288 -27.60 -3.87 -6.22
CA LEU A 288 -26.64 -4.47 -5.29
C LEU A 288 -26.31 -3.60 -4.07
N ILE A 289 -26.84 -2.38 -3.99
CA ILE A 289 -26.55 -1.42 -2.91
C ILE A 289 -26.79 -2.00 -1.52
N ASN A 290 -27.87 -2.76 -1.35
CA ASN A 290 -28.29 -3.32 -0.06
C ASN A 290 -27.79 -4.75 0.19
N GLU A 291 -27.04 -5.33 -0.75
CA GLU A 291 -26.55 -6.71 -0.70
C GLU A 291 -25.86 -7.02 0.63
N ARG A 292 -24.93 -6.16 1.06
CA ARG A 292 -24.15 -6.37 2.29
C ARG A 292 -25.02 -6.48 3.54
N LYS A 293 -26.08 -5.67 3.64
CA LYS A 293 -27.01 -5.75 4.77
C LYS A 293 -27.86 -7.00 4.71
N MET A 294 -28.32 -7.38 3.52
CA MET A 294 -29.09 -8.61 3.35
C MET A 294 -28.27 -9.80 3.81
N ILE A 295 -26.98 -9.85 3.47
CA ILE A 295 -26.04 -10.85 3.96
C ILE A 295 -25.93 -10.78 5.49
N ASP A 296 -25.68 -9.60 6.06
CA ASP A 296 -25.53 -9.43 7.52
C ASP A 296 -26.80 -9.79 8.32
N GLU A 297 -27.99 -9.53 7.76
CA GLU A 297 -29.28 -9.87 8.38
C GLU A 297 -29.62 -11.36 8.25
N ALA A 298 -29.30 -11.96 7.11
CA ALA A 298 -29.49 -13.38 6.87
C ALA A 298 -28.52 -14.23 7.70
N ALA A 299 -27.27 -13.78 7.85
CA ALA A 299 -26.29 -14.42 8.74
C ALA A 299 -26.75 -14.43 10.21
N LYS A 300 -27.51 -13.42 10.67
CA LYS A 300 -28.11 -13.43 12.02
C LYS A 300 -29.28 -14.42 12.15
N LYS A 301 -29.87 -14.83 11.04
CA LYS A 301 -31.06 -15.69 10.97
C LYS A 301 -30.74 -17.10 10.42
N ASP A 302 -29.48 -17.42 10.19
CA ASP A 302 -29.02 -18.63 9.47
C ASP A 302 -29.79 -18.88 8.16
N GLN A 303 -30.03 -17.82 7.39
CA GLN A 303 -30.71 -17.88 6.09
C GLN A 303 -29.71 -17.84 4.93
N ASP A 304 -29.93 -18.69 3.92
CA ASP A 304 -29.20 -18.61 2.66
C ASP A 304 -29.82 -17.53 1.75
N VAL A 305 -28.99 -16.57 1.34
CA VAL A 305 -29.34 -15.46 0.45
C VAL A 305 -28.74 -15.59 -0.95
N SER A 306 -28.02 -16.68 -1.24
CA SER A 306 -27.28 -16.87 -2.51
C SER A 306 -28.18 -16.68 -3.74
N PHE A 307 -29.39 -17.23 -3.72
CA PHE A 307 -30.34 -17.09 -4.83
C PHE A 307 -30.81 -15.64 -5.03
N MET A 308 -31.07 -14.90 -3.94
CA MET A 308 -31.47 -13.48 -4.05
C MET A 308 -30.32 -12.62 -4.59
N ILE A 309 -29.08 -12.90 -4.16
CA ILE A 309 -27.89 -12.20 -4.66
C ILE A 309 -27.73 -12.43 -6.16
N ALA A 310 -27.89 -13.68 -6.62
CA ALA A 310 -27.83 -14.01 -8.05
C ALA A 310 -28.87 -13.23 -8.88
N ILE A 311 -30.10 -13.06 -8.37
CA ILE A 311 -31.13 -12.22 -9.01
C ILE A 311 -30.68 -10.75 -9.10
N LEU A 312 -30.14 -10.19 -8.02
CA LEU A 312 -29.68 -8.80 -8.02
C LEU A 312 -28.51 -8.58 -8.98
N GLU A 313 -27.59 -9.54 -9.07
CA GLU A 313 -26.51 -9.51 -10.04
C GLU A 313 -27.01 -9.62 -11.48
N GLN A 314 -28.00 -10.47 -11.74
CA GLN A 314 -28.64 -10.56 -13.04
C GLN A 314 -29.28 -9.22 -13.43
N GLN A 315 -30.05 -8.60 -12.53
CA GLN A 315 -30.61 -7.27 -12.77
C GLN A 315 -29.54 -6.22 -13.04
N ALA A 316 -28.41 -6.27 -12.32
CA ALA A 316 -27.30 -5.36 -12.58
C ALA A 316 -26.71 -5.55 -13.99
N ARG A 317 -26.55 -6.80 -14.44
CA ARG A 317 -26.08 -7.13 -15.79
C ARG A 317 -27.05 -6.68 -16.88
N GLU A 318 -28.35 -6.93 -16.69
CA GLU A 318 -29.40 -6.46 -17.61
C GLU A 318 -29.36 -4.92 -17.76
N ASN A 319 -29.14 -4.20 -16.65
CA ASN A 319 -28.97 -2.75 -16.70
C ASN A 319 -27.72 -2.33 -17.49
N TYR A 320 -26.58 -3.02 -17.34
CA TYR A 320 -25.38 -2.75 -18.17
C TYR A 320 -25.68 -2.95 -19.66
N GLU A 321 -26.33 -4.06 -20.01
CA GLU A 321 -26.67 -4.39 -21.40
C GLU A 321 -27.68 -3.40 -22.01
N GLU A 322 -28.64 -2.92 -21.22
CA GLU A 322 -29.56 -1.85 -21.66
C GLU A 322 -28.81 -0.53 -21.87
N GLN A 323 -27.90 -0.16 -20.97
CA GLN A 323 -27.10 1.05 -21.09
C GLN A 323 -26.17 1.02 -22.30
N LEU A 324 -25.58 -0.14 -22.62
CA LEU A 324 -24.70 -0.33 -23.78
C LEU A 324 -25.44 -0.20 -25.12
N LYS A 325 -26.77 -0.37 -25.16
CA LYS A 325 -27.58 -0.09 -26.36
C LYS A 325 -27.75 1.41 -26.61
N ASN A 326 -27.50 2.26 -25.60
CA ASN A 326 -27.64 3.70 -25.72
C ASN A 326 -26.33 4.35 -26.18
N SER A 327 -26.35 5.05 -27.32
CA SER A 327 -25.17 5.65 -27.96
C SER A 327 -24.61 6.92 -27.29
N ILE A 328 -25.18 7.33 -26.15
CA ILE A 328 -24.84 8.58 -25.46
C ILE A 328 -23.56 8.45 -24.61
N VAL A 329 -23.15 7.22 -24.29
CA VAL A 329 -22.07 6.91 -23.35
C VAL A 329 -20.82 6.50 -24.12
N ASP A 330 -19.63 6.76 -23.56
CA ASP A 330 -18.40 6.10 -24.03
C ASP A 330 -18.54 4.59 -23.82
N THR A 331 -18.83 3.90 -24.92
CA THR A 331 -19.08 2.46 -24.91
C THR A 331 -17.84 1.68 -24.51
N ASN A 332 -16.64 2.14 -24.86
CA ASN A 332 -15.38 1.47 -24.52
C ASN A 332 -15.13 1.51 -23.01
N GLU A 333 -15.29 2.68 -22.38
CA GLU A 333 -15.15 2.81 -20.94
C GLU A 333 -16.22 2.00 -20.18
N LEU A 334 -17.47 2.03 -20.66
CA LEU A 334 -18.55 1.28 -20.03
C LEU A 334 -18.35 -0.24 -20.14
N TRP A 335 -17.89 -0.75 -21.28
CA TRP A 335 -17.52 -2.17 -21.42
C TRP A 335 -16.39 -2.57 -20.46
N ASN A 336 -15.36 -1.74 -20.31
CA ASN A 336 -14.28 -2.01 -19.37
C ASN A 336 -14.78 -2.06 -17.91
N LEU A 337 -15.69 -1.17 -17.54
CA LEU A 337 -16.32 -1.19 -16.21
C LEU A 337 -17.24 -2.40 -16.03
N TYR A 338 -17.95 -2.82 -17.07
CA TYR A 338 -18.79 -4.02 -17.04
C TYR A 338 -17.95 -5.30 -16.86
N LEU A 339 -16.83 -5.41 -17.58
CA LEU A 339 -15.87 -6.50 -17.42
C LEU A 339 -15.27 -6.53 -16.01
N GLU A 340 -14.83 -5.37 -15.51
CA GLU A 340 -14.28 -5.27 -14.15
C GLU A 340 -15.32 -5.69 -13.10
N PHE A 341 -16.58 -5.29 -13.27
CA PHE A 341 -17.68 -5.72 -12.41
C PHE A 341 -17.83 -7.26 -12.39
N CYS A 342 -17.89 -7.90 -13.56
CA CYS A 342 -18.01 -9.37 -13.67
C CYS A 342 -16.82 -10.09 -13.03
N VAL A 343 -15.59 -9.62 -13.29
CA VAL A 343 -14.38 -10.19 -12.68
C VAL A 343 -14.37 -10.01 -11.16
N GLN A 344 -14.79 -8.84 -10.66
CA GLN A 344 -14.88 -8.61 -9.22
C GLN A 344 -15.87 -9.56 -8.55
N ARG A 345 -17.02 -9.83 -9.18
CA ARG A 345 -18.01 -10.81 -8.67
C ARG A 345 -17.43 -12.23 -8.68
N LEU A 346 -16.72 -12.63 -9.73
CA LEU A 346 -16.02 -13.92 -9.77
C LEU A 346 -15.00 -14.07 -8.63
N ARG A 347 -14.24 -13.01 -8.30
CA ARG A 347 -13.27 -13.04 -7.19
C ARG A 347 -13.95 -13.14 -5.81
N GLN A 348 -15.20 -12.72 -5.70
CA GLN A 348 -16.00 -12.77 -4.47
C GLN A 348 -16.84 -14.05 -4.35
N ALA A 349 -16.97 -14.82 -5.45
CA ALA A 349 -17.80 -16.02 -5.50
C ALA A 349 -17.28 -17.13 -4.58
N SER A 350 -18.22 -17.88 -4.00
CA SER A 350 -17.95 -19.16 -3.33
C SER A 350 -17.59 -20.24 -4.36
N ASP A 351 -16.93 -21.31 -3.89
CA ASP A 351 -16.58 -22.45 -4.76
C ASP A 351 -17.79 -23.08 -5.44
N THR A 352 -18.98 -23.01 -4.83
CA THR A 352 -20.23 -23.55 -5.39
C THR A 352 -20.71 -22.79 -6.63
N ASN A 353 -20.55 -21.47 -6.66
CA ASN A 353 -21.12 -20.62 -7.72
C ASN A 353 -20.04 -20.17 -8.73
N LYS A 354 -18.77 -20.47 -8.44
CA LYS A 354 -17.61 -20.04 -9.24
C LYS A 354 -17.74 -20.44 -10.71
N ILE A 355 -18.26 -21.64 -11.00
CA ILE A 355 -18.45 -22.14 -12.38
C ILE A 355 -19.45 -21.25 -13.14
N GLU A 356 -20.54 -20.83 -12.49
CA GLU A 356 -21.53 -19.95 -13.09
C GLU A 356 -20.93 -18.58 -13.41
N HIS A 357 -20.19 -17.99 -12.47
CA HIS A 357 -19.50 -16.72 -12.71
C HIS A 357 -18.42 -16.79 -13.80
N ILE A 358 -17.71 -17.93 -13.94
CA ILE A 358 -16.77 -18.15 -15.04
C ILE A 358 -17.52 -18.13 -16.38
N SER A 359 -18.65 -18.81 -16.48
CA SER A 359 -19.49 -18.84 -17.68
C SER A 359 -20.00 -17.43 -18.03
N ILE A 360 -20.47 -16.68 -17.03
CA ILE A 360 -20.91 -15.28 -17.21
C ILE A 360 -19.75 -14.42 -17.71
N CYS A 361 -18.56 -14.53 -17.11
CA CYS A 361 -17.39 -13.81 -17.57
C CYS A 361 -17.07 -14.15 -19.03
N ASP A 362 -17.03 -15.44 -19.41
CA ASP A 362 -16.75 -15.85 -20.80
C ASP A 362 -17.73 -15.23 -21.80
N GLN A 363 -19.03 -15.22 -21.47
CA GLN A 363 -20.05 -14.60 -22.31
C GLN A 363 -19.82 -13.10 -22.47
N VAL A 364 -19.62 -12.38 -21.37
CA VAL A 364 -19.45 -10.92 -21.39
C VAL A 364 -18.15 -10.52 -22.10
N PHE A 365 -17.04 -11.22 -21.84
CA PHE A 365 -15.77 -11.01 -22.56
C PHE A 365 -15.91 -11.31 -24.06
N SER A 366 -16.65 -12.36 -24.43
CA SER A 366 -16.90 -12.68 -25.84
C SER A 366 -17.68 -11.56 -26.52
N SER A 367 -18.78 -11.08 -25.92
CA SER A 367 -19.55 -9.96 -26.45
C SER A 367 -18.73 -8.67 -26.52
N ALA A 368 -17.95 -8.36 -25.49
CA ALA A 368 -17.07 -7.18 -25.48
C ALA A 368 -16.04 -7.25 -26.62
N SER A 369 -15.43 -8.42 -26.85
CA SER A 369 -14.43 -8.63 -27.91
C SER A 369 -14.96 -8.48 -29.35
N GLU A 370 -16.28 -8.49 -29.52
CA GLU A 370 -16.94 -8.27 -30.82
C GLU A 370 -17.34 -6.81 -31.02
N GLN A 371 -17.64 -6.10 -29.94
CA GLN A 371 -18.11 -4.71 -29.96
C GLN A 371 -16.97 -3.70 -29.80
N ILE A 372 -15.92 -4.05 -29.05
CA ILE A 372 -14.78 -3.17 -28.75
C ILE A 372 -13.44 -3.85 -28.98
N SER A 373 -12.40 -3.05 -29.19
CA SER A 373 -11.02 -3.52 -29.21
C SER A 373 -10.53 -3.71 -27.78
N LEU A 374 -10.61 -4.94 -27.27
CA LEU A 374 -10.05 -5.29 -25.96
C LEU A 374 -8.53 -5.12 -25.95
N THR A 375 -7.97 -4.68 -24.83
CA THR A 375 -6.51 -4.61 -24.66
C THR A 375 -5.91 -6.01 -24.48
N ALA A 376 -4.61 -6.17 -24.76
CA ALA A 376 -3.90 -7.42 -24.57
C ALA A 376 -4.01 -7.94 -23.12
N GLU A 377 -3.93 -7.05 -22.13
CA GLU A 377 -4.11 -7.38 -20.71
C GLU A 377 -5.47 -8.01 -20.42
N ARG A 378 -6.55 -7.50 -21.04
CA ARG A 378 -7.91 -8.06 -20.86
C ARG A 378 -8.06 -9.42 -21.52
N TYR A 379 -7.38 -9.67 -22.65
CA TYR A 379 -7.34 -11.01 -23.24
C TYR A 379 -6.60 -12.01 -22.34
N LEU A 380 -5.48 -11.61 -21.73
CA LEU A 380 -4.75 -12.46 -20.78
C LEU A 380 -5.61 -12.77 -19.54
N GLU A 381 -6.33 -11.78 -19.02
CA GLU A 381 -7.27 -11.96 -17.92
C GLU A 381 -8.39 -12.95 -18.32
N TRP A 382 -9.01 -12.77 -19.49
CA TRP A 382 -10.03 -13.68 -20.00
C TRP A 382 -9.52 -15.12 -20.10
N ALA A 383 -8.34 -15.35 -20.69
CA ALA A 383 -7.74 -16.68 -20.80
C ALA A 383 -7.35 -17.31 -19.45
N SER A 384 -7.16 -16.51 -18.40
CA SER A 384 -6.90 -17.02 -17.05
C SER A 384 -8.17 -17.46 -16.29
N ILE A 385 -9.33 -16.95 -16.72
CA ILE A 385 -10.63 -17.22 -16.08
C ILE A 385 -11.27 -18.50 -16.62
N VAL A 386 -11.18 -18.72 -17.93
CA VAL A 386 -11.85 -19.82 -18.62
C VAL A 386 -11.09 -21.14 -18.54
N ASP A 387 -11.74 -22.24 -18.89
CA ASP A 387 -11.11 -23.54 -18.97
C ASP A 387 -10.05 -23.60 -20.09
N HIS A 388 -9.14 -24.57 -19.98
CA HIS A 388 -7.97 -24.69 -20.84
C HIS A 388 -8.32 -24.75 -22.35
N ASN A 389 -9.40 -25.42 -22.73
CA ASN A 389 -9.80 -25.51 -24.13
C ASN A 389 -10.32 -24.17 -24.64
N ARG A 390 -11.19 -23.50 -23.87
CA ARG A 390 -11.68 -22.17 -24.21
C ARG A 390 -10.55 -21.15 -24.28
N ALA A 391 -9.59 -21.20 -23.35
CA ALA A 391 -8.43 -20.31 -23.31
C ALA A 391 -7.62 -20.34 -24.61
N LYS A 392 -7.48 -21.50 -25.27
CA LYS A 392 -6.81 -21.61 -26.57
C LYS A 392 -7.52 -20.82 -27.67
N PHE A 393 -8.84 -20.93 -27.77
CA PHE A 393 -9.62 -20.17 -28.75
C PHE A 393 -9.52 -18.67 -28.49
N VAL A 394 -9.58 -18.26 -27.22
CA VAL A 394 -9.41 -16.86 -26.81
C VAL A 394 -8.02 -16.34 -27.19
N MET A 395 -6.97 -17.09 -26.89
CA MET A 395 -5.60 -16.71 -27.22
C MET A 395 -5.33 -16.71 -28.72
N GLN A 396 -5.94 -17.62 -29.49
CA GLN A 396 -5.87 -17.59 -30.94
C GLN A 396 -6.46 -16.28 -31.47
N LYS A 397 -7.68 -15.94 -31.05
CA LYS A 397 -8.33 -14.67 -31.41
C LYS A 397 -7.46 -13.47 -31.00
N ALA A 398 -6.87 -13.48 -29.81
CA ALA A 398 -6.04 -12.40 -29.29
C ALA A 398 -4.74 -12.20 -30.08
N THR A 399 -4.07 -13.27 -30.49
CA THR A 399 -2.86 -13.17 -31.32
C THR A 399 -3.16 -12.80 -32.77
N ASP A 400 -4.36 -13.13 -33.27
CA ASP A 400 -4.81 -12.72 -34.60
C ASP A 400 -5.12 -11.20 -34.62
N THR A 401 -5.65 -10.65 -33.50
CA THR A 401 -5.90 -9.20 -33.35
C THR A 401 -4.63 -8.41 -33.01
N TYR A 402 -3.73 -8.95 -32.19
CA TYR A 402 -2.47 -8.32 -31.80
C TYR A 402 -1.24 -9.19 -32.11
N PRO A 403 -0.85 -9.35 -33.39
CA PRO A 403 0.26 -10.21 -33.78
C PRO A 403 1.62 -9.80 -33.24
N SER A 404 1.82 -8.54 -32.83
CA SER A 404 3.08 -8.01 -32.29
C SER A 404 3.25 -8.19 -30.79
N ASP A 405 2.21 -8.57 -30.06
CA ASP A 405 2.28 -8.67 -28.59
C ASP A 405 2.85 -10.02 -28.14
N ALA A 406 4.09 -10.00 -27.65
CA ALA A 406 4.78 -11.20 -27.23
C ALA A 406 4.16 -11.87 -25.98
N SER A 407 3.42 -11.15 -25.14
CA SER A 407 2.81 -11.70 -23.93
C SER A 407 1.66 -12.64 -24.26
N LEU A 408 0.84 -12.29 -25.27
CA LEU A 408 -0.24 -13.11 -25.79
C LEU A 408 0.29 -14.39 -26.43
N TRP A 409 1.32 -14.27 -27.27
CA TRP A 409 2.01 -15.43 -27.87
C TRP A 409 2.63 -16.32 -26.81
N ASN A 410 3.25 -15.76 -25.78
CA ASN A 410 3.81 -16.53 -24.68
C ASN A 410 2.73 -17.32 -23.94
N LYS A 411 1.59 -16.71 -23.60
CA LYS A 411 0.47 -17.43 -22.94
C LYS A 411 -0.10 -18.52 -23.86
N ARG A 412 -0.24 -18.25 -25.16
CA ARG A 412 -0.69 -19.24 -26.16
C ARG A 412 0.26 -20.45 -26.21
N LEU A 413 1.57 -20.23 -26.19
CA LEU A 413 2.58 -21.29 -26.14
C LEU A 413 2.54 -22.06 -24.81
N SER A 414 2.43 -21.37 -23.68
CA SER A 414 2.33 -22.02 -22.36
C SER A 414 1.10 -22.94 -22.27
N LEU A 415 -0.05 -22.53 -22.81
CA LEU A 415 -1.24 -23.38 -22.86
C LEU A 415 -0.99 -24.65 -23.70
N LEU A 416 -0.29 -24.55 -24.83
CA LEU A 416 0.06 -25.75 -25.61
C LEU A 416 1.02 -26.67 -24.84
N ILE A 417 1.97 -26.10 -24.10
CA ILE A 417 2.95 -26.87 -23.31
C ILE A 417 2.26 -27.59 -22.13
N GLU A 418 1.35 -26.92 -21.43
CA GLU A 418 0.59 -27.49 -20.30
C GLU A 418 -0.23 -28.73 -20.70
N GLU A 419 -0.71 -28.82 -21.94
CA GLU A 419 -1.43 -30.00 -22.45
C GLU A 419 -0.49 -31.16 -22.84
N SER A 420 0.82 -31.06 -22.59
CA SER A 420 1.82 -32.00 -23.07
C SER A 420 1.82 -32.16 -24.60
N ALA A 421 1.58 -31.07 -25.33
CA ALA A 421 1.56 -31.11 -26.79
C ALA A 421 2.89 -31.64 -27.36
N ASP A 422 2.79 -32.35 -28.49
CA ASP A 422 3.95 -32.87 -29.20
C ASP A 422 4.93 -31.74 -29.56
N SER A 423 6.23 -32.06 -29.50
CA SER A 423 7.32 -31.15 -29.92
C SER A 423 7.10 -30.55 -31.32
N LYS A 424 6.42 -31.26 -32.22
CA LYS A 424 6.05 -30.74 -33.55
C LYS A 424 5.03 -29.60 -33.50
N ALA A 425 4.05 -29.70 -32.62
CA ALA A 425 3.01 -28.67 -32.47
C ALA A 425 3.62 -27.39 -31.87
N VAL A 426 4.44 -27.52 -30.83
CA VAL A 426 5.14 -26.38 -30.20
C VAL A 426 6.07 -25.69 -31.19
N LYS A 427 6.83 -26.45 -32.00
CA LYS A 427 7.68 -25.91 -33.08
C LYS A 427 6.89 -25.12 -34.11
N LYS A 428 5.74 -25.65 -34.55
CA LYS A 428 4.88 -25.00 -35.53
C LYS A 428 4.37 -23.67 -34.95
N GLU A 429 3.92 -23.67 -33.70
CA GLU A 429 3.41 -22.46 -33.07
C GLU A 429 4.50 -21.40 -32.85
N PHE A 430 5.67 -21.80 -32.37
CA PHE A 430 6.82 -20.92 -32.23
C PHE A 430 7.24 -20.30 -33.57
N SER A 431 7.19 -21.08 -34.66
CA SER A 431 7.49 -20.57 -36.00
C SER A 431 6.46 -19.54 -36.48
N LEU A 432 5.19 -19.67 -36.10
CA LEU A 432 4.14 -18.69 -36.39
C LEU A 432 4.36 -17.41 -35.58
N ALA A 433 4.64 -17.53 -34.28
CA ALA A 433 4.95 -16.38 -33.41
C ALA A 433 6.15 -15.58 -33.94
N CYS A 434 7.21 -16.27 -34.37
CA CYS A 434 8.43 -15.65 -34.90
C CYS A 434 8.29 -14.98 -36.27
N GLN A 435 7.13 -15.10 -36.95
CA GLN A 435 6.89 -14.32 -38.17
C GLN A 435 6.86 -12.82 -37.88
N ASN A 436 6.45 -12.43 -36.66
CA ASN A 436 6.49 -11.04 -36.24
C ASN A 436 7.87 -10.70 -35.61
N PRO A 437 8.58 -9.66 -36.10
CA PRO A 437 9.90 -9.29 -35.61
C PRO A 437 9.95 -8.93 -34.11
N ASP A 438 8.91 -8.33 -33.56
CA ASP A 438 8.88 -7.89 -32.15
C ASP A 438 8.76 -9.09 -31.22
N VAL A 439 7.89 -10.04 -31.61
CA VAL A 439 7.69 -11.32 -30.92
C VAL A 439 8.94 -12.19 -31.02
N LYS A 440 9.57 -12.24 -32.19
CA LYS A 440 10.83 -12.98 -32.42
C LYS A 440 11.97 -12.51 -31.53
N LYS A 441 12.02 -11.22 -31.19
CA LYS A 441 13.04 -10.64 -30.30
C LYS A 441 12.66 -10.73 -28.81
N SER A 442 11.48 -11.24 -28.48
CA SER A 442 11.01 -11.26 -27.09
C SER A 442 11.69 -12.35 -26.26
N PRO A 443 12.38 -11.99 -25.15
CA PRO A 443 13.04 -12.96 -24.29
C PRO A 443 12.05 -13.91 -23.60
N LEU A 444 10.81 -13.47 -23.39
CA LEU A 444 9.79 -14.27 -22.71
C LEU A 444 9.50 -15.57 -23.48
N ILE A 445 9.35 -15.44 -24.79
CA ILE A 445 9.03 -16.56 -25.68
C ILE A 445 10.22 -17.51 -25.82
N TRP A 446 11.43 -16.96 -25.93
CA TRP A 446 12.63 -17.78 -26.02
C TRP A 446 12.88 -18.57 -24.74
N ASN A 447 12.68 -17.96 -23.57
CA ASN A 447 12.85 -18.68 -22.30
C ASN A 447 11.84 -19.84 -22.17
N THR A 448 10.55 -19.60 -22.44
CA THR A 448 9.52 -20.66 -22.32
C THR A 448 9.74 -21.80 -23.31
N VAL A 449 10.13 -21.48 -24.54
CA VAL A 449 10.39 -22.48 -25.58
C VAL A 449 11.68 -23.27 -25.33
N ILE A 450 12.75 -22.60 -24.86
CA ILE A 450 14.01 -23.28 -24.50
C ILE A 450 13.78 -24.21 -23.31
N GLU A 451 13.10 -23.75 -22.25
CA GLU A 451 12.80 -24.58 -21.08
C GLU A 451 12.03 -25.85 -21.48
N TYR A 452 11.01 -25.73 -22.33
CA TYR A 452 10.31 -26.90 -22.86
C TYR A 452 11.21 -27.80 -23.72
N ALA A 453 12.03 -27.21 -24.61
CA ALA A 453 12.90 -27.97 -25.50
C ALA A 453 13.96 -28.77 -24.72
N GLU A 454 14.52 -28.20 -23.65
CA GLU A 454 15.53 -28.84 -22.81
C GLU A 454 15.03 -30.16 -22.22
N GLU A 455 13.75 -30.19 -21.83
CA GLU A 455 13.09 -31.36 -21.26
C GLU A 455 12.68 -32.40 -22.31
N HIS A 456 12.24 -31.98 -23.50
CA HIS A 456 11.54 -32.85 -24.45
C HIS A 456 12.31 -33.15 -25.75
N ASP A 457 13.16 -32.25 -26.24
CA ASP A 457 13.87 -32.39 -27.52
C ASP A 457 15.28 -31.79 -27.50
N LYS A 458 16.26 -32.63 -27.18
CA LYS A 458 17.68 -32.25 -27.14
C LYS A 458 18.22 -31.74 -28.48
N LYS A 459 17.72 -32.25 -29.61
CA LYS A 459 18.19 -31.82 -30.95
C LYS A 459 17.68 -30.43 -31.27
N TRP A 460 16.43 -30.16 -30.94
CA TRP A 460 15.85 -28.84 -31.14
C TRP A 460 16.43 -27.80 -30.19
N THR A 461 16.73 -28.18 -28.95
CA THR A 461 17.41 -27.32 -27.97
C THR A 461 18.72 -26.76 -28.50
N GLU A 462 19.55 -27.62 -29.12
CA GLU A 462 20.81 -27.19 -29.72
C GLU A 462 20.58 -26.18 -30.85
N ILE A 463 19.60 -26.42 -31.73
CA ILE A 463 19.23 -25.50 -32.81
C ILE A 463 18.74 -24.16 -32.26
N LEU A 464 17.90 -24.16 -31.23
CA LEU A 464 17.38 -22.94 -30.60
C LEU A 464 18.51 -22.12 -29.98
N TYR A 465 19.42 -22.77 -29.25
CA TYR A 465 20.57 -22.08 -28.69
C TYR A 465 21.48 -21.50 -29.77
N GLU A 466 21.75 -22.21 -30.85
CA GLU A 466 22.51 -21.68 -31.98
C GLU A 466 21.81 -20.47 -32.63
N GLN A 467 20.50 -20.56 -32.88
CA GLN A 467 19.70 -19.47 -33.44
C GLN A 467 19.70 -18.24 -32.53
N SER A 468 19.57 -18.44 -31.22
CA SER A 468 19.58 -17.35 -30.23
C SER A 468 20.87 -16.50 -30.26
N GLN A 469 21.98 -17.06 -30.76
CA GLN A 469 23.24 -16.31 -30.87
C GLN A 469 23.26 -15.32 -32.05
N PHE A 470 22.32 -15.42 -32.98
CA PHE A 470 22.22 -14.55 -34.16
C PHE A 470 21.07 -13.55 -34.07
N GLU A 471 20.13 -13.76 -33.15
CA GLU A 471 19.03 -12.83 -32.92
C GLU A 471 19.48 -11.63 -32.07
N SER A 472 18.98 -10.44 -32.40
CA SER A 472 19.28 -9.20 -31.71
C SER A 472 18.40 -9.04 -30.46
N PHE A 473 18.77 -9.70 -29.36
CA PHE A 473 18.13 -9.51 -28.06
C PHE A 473 18.70 -8.31 -27.30
N ASP A 474 18.04 -7.95 -26.21
CA ASP A 474 18.64 -7.13 -25.16
C ASP A 474 19.93 -7.77 -24.65
N LEU A 475 20.92 -6.92 -24.38
CA LEU A 475 22.26 -7.34 -23.94
C LEU A 475 22.22 -8.33 -22.78
N SER A 476 21.38 -8.10 -21.77
CA SER A 476 21.25 -8.96 -20.59
C SER A 476 20.81 -10.39 -20.95
N VAL A 477 19.86 -10.52 -21.88
CA VAL A 477 19.29 -11.80 -22.31
C VAL A 477 20.33 -12.58 -23.11
N THR A 478 21.03 -11.93 -24.04
CA THR A 478 22.12 -12.56 -24.80
C THR A 478 23.20 -13.13 -23.89
N LEU A 479 23.58 -12.39 -22.83
CA LEU A 479 24.58 -12.84 -21.87
C LEU A 479 24.09 -14.03 -21.03
N GLN A 480 22.81 -14.05 -20.65
CA GLN A 480 22.19 -15.16 -19.91
C GLN A 480 22.09 -16.43 -20.76
N LEU A 481 21.64 -16.32 -22.01
CA LEU A 481 21.50 -17.47 -22.92
C LEU A 481 22.85 -18.12 -23.24
N LYS A 482 23.93 -17.34 -23.35
CA LYS A 482 25.30 -17.89 -23.50
C LYS A 482 25.71 -18.76 -22.31
N SER A 483 25.45 -18.32 -21.08
CA SER A 483 25.73 -19.11 -19.87
C SER A 483 24.87 -20.38 -19.84
N LYS A 484 23.55 -20.24 -20.07
CA LYS A 484 22.61 -21.37 -20.07
C LYS A 484 23.00 -22.43 -21.10
N TYR A 485 23.36 -22.03 -22.33
CA TYR A 485 23.77 -22.97 -23.36
C TYR A 485 24.98 -23.81 -22.95
N LEU A 486 26.00 -23.17 -22.35
CA LEU A 486 27.19 -23.87 -21.87
C LEU A 486 26.86 -24.86 -20.75
N GLN A 487 25.99 -24.46 -19.81
CA GLN A 487 25.53 -25.33 -18.73
C GLN A 487 24.73 -26.53 -19.27
N TRP A 488 23.85 -26.30 -20.24
CA TRP A 488 23.06 -27.36 -20.87
C TRP A 488 23.94 -28.38 -21.63
N VAL A 489 24.92 -27.92 -22.41
CA VAL A 489 25.88 -28.82 -23.09
C VAL A 489 26.67 -29.63 -22.06
N ASN A 490 27.06 -29.03 -20.93
CA ASN A 490 27.75 -29.78 -19.87
C ASN A 490 26.87 -30.87 -19.23
N GLN A 491 25.57 -30.64 -19.09
CA GLN A 491 24.64 -31.62 -18.54
C GLN A 491 24.31 -32.76 -19.52
N THR A 492 24.32 -32.48 -20.83
CA THR A 492 23.81 -33.41 -21.85
C THR A 492 24.88 -34.10 -22.70
N LYS A 493 26.06 -33.49 -22.82
CA LYS A 493 27.12 -33.84 -23.77
C LYS A 493 28.48 -34.00 -23.10
N SER A 494 29.48 -34.37 -23.88
CA SER A 494 30.84 -34.61 -23.38
C SER A 494 31.60 -33.31 -23.13
N ILE A 495 32.60 -33.34 -22.24
CA ILE A 495 33.49 -32.20 -21.99
C ILE A 495 34.23 -31.72 -23.25
N LYS A 496 34.44 -32.60 -24.23
CA LYS A 496 35.05 -32.22 -25.53
C LYS A 496 34.15 -31.25 -26.29
N GLU A 497 32.85 -31.51 -26.33
CA GLU A 497 31.87 -30.66 -26.99
C GLU A 497 31.67 -29.33 -26.24
N VAL A 498 31.73 -29.34 -24.89
CA VAL A 498 31.74 -28.11 -24.07
C VAL A 498 32.92 -27.22 -24.45
N ARG A 499 34.12 -27.80 -24.62
CA ARG A 499 35.34 -27.07 -25.01
C ARG A 499 35.22 -26.48 -26.41
N GLU A 500 34.72 -27.24 -27.38
CA GLU A 500 34.47 -26.73 -28.74
C GLU A 500 33.41 -25.61 -28.76
N LEU A 501 32.37 -25.74 -27.93
CA LEU A 501 31.35 -24.72 -27.78
C LEU A 501 31.94 -23.41 -27.22
N PHE A 502 32.76 -23.53 -26.17
CA PHE A 502 33.43 -22.39 -25.57
C PHE A 502 34.33 -21.66 -26.56
N ASP A 503 35.12 -22.40 -27.36
CA ASP A 503 35.98 -21.82 -28.39
C ASP A 503 35.16 -21.06 -29.45
N LYS A 504 33.97 -21.56 -29.82
CA LYS A 504 33.06 -20.88 -30.76
C LYS A 504 32.39 -19.64 -30.17
N LEU A 505 31.95 -19.70 -28.91
CA LEU A 505 31.17 -18.63 -28.27
C LEU A 505 32.02 -17.51 -27.66
N SER A 506 33.25 -17.81 -27.22
CA SER A 506 34.19 -16.84 -26.63
C SER A 506 34.61 -15.74 -27.61
N VAL A 507 34.61 -16.04 -28.92
CA VAL A 507 34.91 -15.07 -29.99
C VAL A 507 33.74 -14.10 -30.23
N ARG A 508 32.51 -14.45 -29.82
CA ARG A 508 31.32 -13.64 -30.09
C ARG A 508 31.10 -12.58 -29.01
N ILE A 509 31.11 -11.32 -29.42
CA ILE A 509 30.71 -10.16 -28.60
C ILE A 509 29.18 -10.10 -28.53
N PRO A 510 28.57 -9.72 -27.39
CA PRO A 510 29.15 -9.21 -26.15
C PRO A 510 29.70 -10.32 -25.23
N ALA A 511 30.81 -10.02 -24.57
CA ALA A 511 31.45 -10.90 -23.57
C ALA A 511 30.63 -10.94 -22.28
N SER A 512 30.55 -12.11 -21.64
CA SER A 512 29.82 -12.33 -20.38
C SER A 512 30.78 -12.86 -19.31
N LEU A 513 30.97 -12.14 -18.20
CA LEU A 513 31.78 -12.63 -17.09
C LEU A 513 31.22 -13.94 -16.51
N PRO A 514 29.89 -14.08 -16.24
CA PRO A 514 29.30 -15.35 -15.84
C PRO A 514 29.61 -16.52 -16.78
N PHE A 515 29.60 -16.31 -18.09
CA PHE A 515 29.91 -17.35 -19.08
C PHE A 515 31.34 -17.89 -18.92
N TYR A 516 32.34 -17.01 -18.78
CA TYR A 516 33.73 -17.43 -18.56
C TYR A 516 33.89 -18.15 -17.22
N MET A 517 33.25 -17.65 -16.16
CA MET A 517 33.33 -18.24 -14.83
C MET A 517 32.64 -19.61 -14.76
N ASP A 518 31.51 -19.77 -15.45
CA ASP A 518 30.81 -21.05 -15.57
C ASP A 518 31.68 -22.07 -16.32
N TYR A 519 32.33 -21.66 -17.42
CA TYR A 519 33.29 -22.53 -18.12
C TYR A 519 34.44 -22.99 -17.23
N VAL A 520 35.04 -22.07 -16.47
CA VAL A 520 36.12 -22.39 -15.52
C VAL A 520 35.66 -23.41 -14.49
N LYS A 521 34.48 -23.23 -13.90
CA LYS A 521 33.91 -24.17 -12.92
C LYS A 521 33.67 -25.54 -13.55
N ILE A 522 33.07 -25.58 -14.74
CA ILE A 522 32.80 -26.83 -15.47
C ILE A 522 34.11 -27.58 -15.74
N GLU A 523 35.12 -26.90 -16.29
CA GLU A 523 36.40 -27.49 -16.64
C GLU A 523 37.16 -28.00 -15.40
N GLN A 524 37.13 -27.26 -14.28
CA GLN A 524 37.71 -27.68 -13.00
C GLN A 524 37.03 -28.91 -12.39
N SER A 525 35.72 -29.04 -12.59
CA SER A 525 34.91 -30.16 -12.10
C SER A 525 34.97 -31.40 -13.00
N SER A 526 35.54 -31.28 -14.20
CA SER A 526 35.64 -32.37 -15.16
C SER A 526 36.62 -33.46 -14.70
N PHE A 527 36.42 -34.70 -15.18
CA PHE A 527 37.27 -35.85 -14.82
C PHE A 527 38.74 -35.67 -15.24
N ASN A 528 39.00 -34.94 -16.35
CA ASN A 528 40.33 -34.62 -16.86
C ASN A 528 40.46 -33.11 -17.16
N PRO A 529 40.70 -32.26 -16.14
CA PRO A 529 40.80 -30.82 -16.30
C PRO A 529 42.00 -30.41 -17.16
N ASP A 530 41.76 -29.62 -18.19
CA ASP A 530 42.82 -29.01 -19.00
C ASP A 530 43.18 -27.63 -18.41
N ASN A 531 44.22 -27.63 -17.57
CA ASN A 531 44.70 -26.42 -16.91
C ASN A 531 45.18 -25.34 -17.90
N LYS A 532 45.56 -25.70 -19.14
CA LYS A 532 45.94 -24.71 -20.15
C LYS A 532 44.70 -23.95 -20.61
N ARG A 533 43.59 -24.66 -20.84
CA ARG A 533 42.31 -24.05 -21.23
C ARG A 533 41.69 -23.18 -20.15
N VAL A 534 41.79 -23.59 -18.88
CA VAL A 534 41.34 -22.76 -17.75
C VAL A 534 42.13 -21.45 -17.71
N LYS A 535 43.46 -21.50 -17.88
CA LYS A 535 44.30 -20.29 -17.95
C LYS A 535 43.92 -19.40 -19.12
N THR A 536 43.70 -19.96 -20.31
CA THR A 536 43.29 -19.15 -21.48
C THR A 536 41.93 -18.49 -21.28
N ALA A 537 40.97 -19.18 -20.63
CA ALA A 537 39.66 -18.60 -20.32
C ALA A 537 39.77 -17.43 -19.32
N PHE A 538 40.61 -17.55 -18.30
CA PHE A 538 40.89 -16.43 -17.37
C PHE A 538 41.55 -15.26 -18.09
N GLU A 539 42.58 -15.49 -18.91
CA GLU A 539 43.24 -14.42 -19.65
C GLU A 539 42.26 -13.73 -20.62
N GLN A 540 41.39 -14.49 -21.31
CA GLN A 540 40.33 -13.92 -22.15
C GLN A 540 39.34 -13.08 -21.32
N ALA A 541 38.86 -13.59 -20.19
CA ALA A 541 37.98 -12.82 -19.30
C ALA A 541 38.63 -11.52 -18.81
N ILE A 542 39.93 -11.57 -18.47
CA ILE A 542 40.71 -10.42 -18.03
C ILE A 542 40.82 -9.35 -19.12
N THR A 543 40.92 -9.73 -20.40
CA THR A 543 40.95 -8.72 -21.48
C THR A 543 39.70 -7.85 -21.53
N TYR A 544 38.54 -8.42 -21.17
CA TYR A 544 37.26 -7.71 -21.18
C TYR A 544 36.90 -7.08 -19.83
N PHE A 545 37.17 -7.77 -18.71
CA PHE A 545 36.67 -7.41 -17.37
C PHE A 545 37.77 -7.09 -16.35
N GLY A 546 39.05 -7.15 -16.75
CA GLY A 546 40.18 -7.00 -15.83
C GLY A 546 40.33 -5.61 -15.20
N LYS A 547 39.65 -4.58 -15.73
CA LYS A 547 39.60 -3.24 -15.15
C LYS A 547 38.52 -3.08 -14.08
N THR A 548 37.42 -3.81 -14.22
CA THR A 548 36.15 -3.59 -13.50
C THR A 548 35.80 -4.68 -12.50
N SER A 549 36.56 -5.78 -12.42
CA SER A 549 36.28 -6.88 -11.49
C SER A 549 37.54 -7.33 -10.75
N ALA A 550 37.70 -6.92 -9.48
CA ALA A 550 38.73 -7.46 -8.59
C ALA A 550 38.53 -8.96 -8.31
N ASP A 551 37.27 -9.39 -8.21
CA ASP A 551 36.88 -10.78 -7.95
C ASP A 551 37.45 -11.77 -8.98
N LEU A 552 37.49 -11.38 -10.25
CA LEU A 552 38.08 -12.20 -11.32
C LEU A 552 39.56 -12.50 -11.09
N TRP A 553 40.33 -11.49 -10.67
CA TRP A 553 41.75 -11.65 -10.37
C TRP A 553 41.99 -12.52 -9.14
N LEU A 554 41.17 -12.33 -8.10
CA LEU A 554 41.24 -13.12 -6.87
C LEU A 554 40.96 -14.60 -7.14
N VAL A 555 39.90 -14.90 -7.90
CA VAL A 555 39.57 -16.29 -8.26
C VAL A 555 40.67 -16.91 -9.13
N TYR A 556 41.31 -16.14 -10.01
CA TYR A 556 42.42 -16.63 -10.82
C TYR A 556 43.66 -16.95 -9.96
N LEU A 557 44.00 -16.08 -8.99
CA LEU A 557 45.10 -16.30 -8.04
C LEU A 557 44.83 -17.50 -7.12
N ASP A 558 43.61 -17.61 -6.58
CA ASP A 558 43.16 -18.73 -5.77
C ASP A 558 43.31 -20.06 -6.55
N TYR A 559 42.91 -20.08 -7.83
CA TYR A 559 43.06 -21.25 -8.70
C TYR A 559 44.53 -21.65 -8.92
N LEU A 560 45.41 -20.69 -9.20
CA LEU A 560 46.83 -20.95 -9.42
C LEU A 560 47.52 -21.51 -8.17
N LYS A 561 47.15 -20.98 -6.99
CA LYS A 561 47.67 -21.43 -5.69
C LYS A 561 47.24 -22.86 -5.35
N GLN A 562 46.04 -23.28 -5.75
CA GLN A 562 45.51 -24.61 -5.45
C GLN A 562 46.05 -25.73 -6.35
N ARG A 563 46.37 -25.45 -7.62
CA ARG A 563 46.65 -26.50 -8.62
C ARG A 563 48.08 -26.56 -9.13
N GLN A 564 48.89 -25.51 -8.99
CA GLN A 564 50.31 -25.56 -9.36
C GLN A 564 51.21 -25.78 -8.14
N SER A 565 52.05 -26.80 -8.23
CA SER A 565 53.29 -26.85 -7.45
C SER A 565 54.14 -25.61 -7.79
N LEU A 566 54.21 -24.65 -6.86
CA LEU A 566 55.36 -23.78 -6.58
C LEU A 566 55.85 -22.76 -7.63
N ASP A 567 55.09 -22.43 -8.68
CA ASP A 567 55.52 -21.39 -9.62
C ASP A 567 55.17 -19.97 -9.12
N PHE A 568 55.76 -19.58 -7.97
CA PHE A 568 55.56 -18.29 -7.28
C PHE A 568 55.75 -17.09 -8.21
N ILE A 569 56.64 -17.22 -9.20
CA ILE A 569 56.93 -16.21 -10.21
C ILE A 569 55.68 -15.88 -11.03
N THR A 570 54.88 -16.89 -11.39
CA THR A 570 53.66 -16.68 -12.19
C THR A 570 52.56 -16.00 -11.39
N ILE A 571 52.39 -16.39 -10.11
CA ILE A 571 51.44 -15.78 -9.17
C ILE A 571 51.81 -14.31 -8.94
N SER A 572 53.07 -14.03 -8.63
CA SER A 572 53.58 -12.67 -8.42
C SER A 572 53.40 -11.78 -9.67
N ARG A 573 53.63 -12.33 -10.86
CA ARG A 573 53.42 -11.61 -12.12
C ARG A 573 51.96 -11.28 -12.38
N ILE A 574 51.03 -12.19 -12.06
CA ILE A 574 49.59 -11.97 -12.23
C ILE A 574 49.07 -10.98 -11.18
N HIS A 575 49.54 -11.08 -9.93
CA HIS A 575 49.26 -10.11 -8.88
C HIS A 575 49.73 -8.70 -9.26
N SER A 576 50.96 -8.56 -9.77
CA SER A 576 51.47 -7.27 -10.27
C SER A 576 50.66 -6.75 -11.46
N ARG A 577 50.24 -7.61 -12.39
CA ARG A 577 49.34 -7.19 -13.48
C ARG A 577 48.02 -6.64 -12.93
N ALA A 578 47.37 -7.34 -12.00
CA ALA A 578 46.13 -6.90 -11.38
C ALA A 578 46.25 -5.48 -10.78
N LEU A 579 47.34 -5.22 -10.04
CA LEU A 579 47.65 -3.90 -9.45
C LEU A 579 47.76 -2.77 -10.49
N HIS A 580 48.20 -3.08 -11.71
CA HIS A 580 48.38 -2.10 -12.79
C HIS A 580 47.14 -1.94 -13.68
N THR A 581 46.22 -2.91 -13.71
CA THR A 581 45.03 -2.87 -14.59
C THR A 581 43.73 -2.46 -13.89
N LEU A 582 43.58 -2.68 -12.58
CA LEU A 582 42.34 -2.38 -11.85
C LEU A 582 42.13 -0.87 -11.64
N GLU A 583 40.88 -0.42 -11.73
CA GLU A 583 40.49 0.96 -11.41
C GLU A 583 40.57 1.23 -9.90
N SER A 584 40.66 2.52 -9.50
CA SER A 584 40.97 2.93 -8.13
C SER A 584 40.10 2.28 -7.06
N ASP A 585 38.81 2.12 -7.34
CA ASP A 585 37.82 1.66 -6.38
C ASP A 585 37.96 0.14 -6.16
N GLU A 586 38.09 -0.64 -7.23
CA GLU A 586 38.31 -2.09 -7.19
C GLU A 586 39.72 -2.48 -6.73
N LEU A 587 40.72 -1.61 -6.94
CA LEU A 587 42.10 -1.82 -6.49
C LEU A 587 42.21 -1.84 -4.96
N THR A 588 41.48 -0.96 -4.27
CA THR A 588 41.46 -0.94 -2.80
C THR A 588 40.88 -2.24 -2.25
N ARG A 589 39.76 -2.70 -2.83
CA ARG A 589 39.13 -3.98 -2.49
C ARG A 589 40.04 -5.16 -2.75
N PHE A 590 40.66 -5.22 -3.93
CA PHE A 590 41.64 -6.25 -4.30
C PHE A 590 42.78 -6.37 -3.27
N ASN A 591 43.38 -5.24 -2.87
CA ASN A 591 44.46 -5.23 -1.88
C ASN A 591 44.00 -5.75 -0.51
N THR A 592 42.79 -5.37 -0.07
CA THR A 592 42.26 -5.88 1.21
C THR A 592 42.00 -7.39 1.18
N GLU A 593 41.43 -7.91 0.08
CA GLU A 593 41.08 -9.33 -0.02
C GLU A 593 42.31 -10.21 -0.27
N CYS A 594 43.31 -9.75 -1.03
CA CYS A 594 44.61 -10.43 -1.19
C CYS A 594 45.33 -10.58 0.16
N ALA A 595 45.31 -9.54 1.00
CA ALA A 595 45.90 -9.58 2.34
C ALA A 595 45.17 -10.55 3.27
N LEU A 596 43.84 -10.65 3.17
CA LEU A 596 43.04 -11.57 3.99
C LEU A 596 43.20 -13.04 3.59
N LYS A 597 43.34 -13.32 2.30
CA LYS A 597 43.43 -14.71 1.77
C LYS A 597 44.87 -15.24 1.65
N ASN A 598 45.88 -14.45 2.08
CA ASN A 598 47.30 -14.75 1.88
C ASN A 598 47.62 -15.12 0.42
N LEU A 599 47.11 -14.35 -0.54
CA LEU A 599 47.31 -14.60 -1.98
C LEU A 599 48.54 -13.90 -2.56
N ALA A 600 49.26 -13.14 -1.71
CA ALA A 600 50.54 -12.51 -1.97
C ALA A 600 51.63 -13.12 -1.10
#